data_AF-A0A368RFQ9-F1
#
_entry.id   AF-A0A368RFQ9-F1
#
_cell.length_a   1.000
_cell.length_b   1.000
_cell.length_c   1.000
_cell.angle_alpha   90.00
_cell.angle_beta   90.00
_cell.angle_gamma   90.00
#
_symmetry.space_group_name_H-M   'P 1'
#
loop_
_entity.id
_entity.type
_entity.pdbx_description
1 polymer ?
#
loop_
_entity_poly.entity_id
_entity_poly.type
_entity_poly.pdbx_seq_one_letter_code
_entity_poly.pdbx_strand_id
1 'polypeptide(L)'
;MDSNGQYTAKSAYLAQLQANDGDIQEWWDSTLKPLKGKHRRSVAAVIMYTTWNIWKERNRRIFDSNSMTAVQLVHLIQNDILLRRTACGTPFIREDPIVS
;
A
#
# COMPACT_ATOMS: atom_id res chain seq x y z
N MET A 1 -17.48 -21.82 -6.28
CA MET A 1 -18.14 -22.11 -7.57
C MET A 1 -19.62 -22.20 -7.30
N ASP A 2 -20.45 -21.63 -8.17
CA ASP A 2 -21.87 -21.97 -8.21
C ASP A 2 -22.09 -23.14 -9.17
N SER A 3 -23.31 -23.67 -9.17
CA SER A 3 -23.73 -24.90 -9.87
C SER A 3 -23.57 -24.86 -11.40
N ASN A 4 -23.20 -23.70 -11.98
CA ASN A 4 -23.13 -23.49 -13.43
C ASN A 4 -21.70 -23.27 -13.95
N GLY A 5 -20.67 -23.44 -13.10
CA GLY A 5 -19.27 -23.36 -13.53
C GLY A 5 -18.81 -21.95 -13.94
N GLN A 6 -19.60 -20.91 -13.66
CA GLN A 6 -19.18 -19.52 -13.87
C GLN A 6 -18.49 -18.99 -12.63
N TYR A 7 -17.34 -18.34 -12.83
CA TYR A 7 -16.69 -17.58 -11.78
C TYR A 7 -17.55 -16.36 -11.45
N THR A 8 -18.07 -16.28 -10.22
CA THR A 8 -18.71 -15.06 -9.73
C THR A 8 -17.72 -13.90 -9.78
N ALA A 9 -18.19 -12.66 -10.00
CA ALA A 9 -17.31 -11.48 -10.09
C ALA A 9 -16.34 -11.34 -8.90
N LYS A 10 -16.78 -11.75 -7.70
CA LYS A 10 -15.94 -11.82 -6.51
C LYS A 10 -14.83 -12.86 -6.62
N SER A 11 -15.13 -14.05 -7.14
CA SER A 11 -14.11 -15.09 -7.36
C SER A 11 -13.12 -14.73 -8.48
N ALA A 12 -13.58 -14.05 -9.54
CA ALA A 12 -12.71 -13.53 -10.58
C ALA A 12 -11.79 -12.42 -10.04
N TYR A 13 -12.32 -11.52 -9.19
CA TYR A 13 -11.52 -10.50 -8.51
C TYR A 13 -10.48 -11.10 -7.57
N LEU A 14 -10.85 -12.11 -6.77
CA LEU A 14 -9.91 -12.82 -5.90
C LEU A 14 -8.86 -13.60 -6.71
N ALA A 15 -9.24 -14.22 -7.83
CA ALA A 15 -8.32 -14.88 -8.74
C ALA A 15 -7.37 -13.88 -9.41
N GLN A 16 -7.83 -12.68 -9.77
CA GLN A 16 -6.99 -11.60 -10.29
C GLN A 16 -5.97 -11.12 -9.25
N LEU A 17 -6.38 -11.04 -7.97
CA LEU A 17 -5.49 -10.69 -6.87
C LEU A 17 -4.46 -11.79 -6.57
N GLN A 18 -4.80 -13.06 -6.80
CA GLN A 18 -3.89 -14.21 -6.66
C GLN A 18 -3.02 -14.46 -7.90
N ALA A 19 -3.47 -14.06 -9.09
CA ALA A 19 -2.74 -14.25 -10.35
C ALA A 19 -1.63 -13.21 -10.57
N ASN A 20 -1.63 -12.12 -9.80
CA ASN A 20 -0.56 -11.13 -9.76
C ASN A 20 0.52 -11.51 -8.72
N ASP A 21 0.96 -12.77 -8.72
CA ASP A 21 2.22 -13.20 -8.08
C ASP A 21 3.44 -12.73 -8.89
N GLY A 22 3.38 -11.50 -9.42
CA GLY A 22 4.50 -10.87 -10.10
C GLY A 22 5.62 -10.60 -9.10
N ASP A 23 6.86 -10.71 -9.57
CA ASP A 23 8.04 -10.38 -8.78
C ASP A 23 7.87 -8.99 -8.13
N ILE A 24 8.25 -8.84 -6.86
CA ILE A 24 8.09 -7.58 -6.14
C ILE A 24 8.84 -6.44 -6.83
N GLN A 25 9.93 -6.75 -7.53
CA GLN A 25 10.64 -5.79 -8.36
C GLN A 25 9.80 -5.37 -9.58
N GLU A 26 9.17 -6.32 -10.27
CA GLU A 26 8.27 -6.04 -11.40
C GLU A 26 7.05 -5.21 -10.97
N TRP A 27 6.46 -5.52 -9.83
CA TRP A 27 5.38 -4.71 -9.25
C TRP A 27 5.85 -3.29 -8.90
N TRP A 28 7.02 -3.15 -8.27
CA TRP A 28 7.60 -1.86 -7.92
C TRP A 28 7.86 -1.01 -9.17
N ASP A 29 8.48 -1.61 -10.18
CA ASP A 29 8.81 -0.94 -11.44
C ASP A 29 7.55 -0.55 -12.20
N SER A 30 6.58 -1.47 -12.35
CA SER A 30 5.32 -1.18 -13.04
C SER A 30 4.49 -0.09 -12.33
N THR A 31 4.54 -0.04 -10.99
CA THR A 31 3.84 0.98 -10.18
C THR A 31 4.48 2.37 -10.33
N LEU A 32 5.82 2.46 -10.34
CA LEU A 32 6.52 3.75 -10.28
C LEU A 32 6.97 4.30 -11.62
N LYS A 33 7.20 3.45 -12.63
CA LYS A 33 7.65 3.84 -13.98
C LYS A 33 6.72 4.85 -14.68
N PRO A 34 5.38 4.78 -14.54
CA PRO A 34 4.49 5.78 -15.12
C PRO A 34 4.62 7.18 -14.47
N LEU A 35 5.14 7.24 -13.24
CA LEU A 35 5.18 8.46 -12.45
C LEU A 35 6.48 9.24 -12.68
N LYS A 36 6.41 10.58 -12.60
CA LYS A 36 7.57 11.46 -12.85
C LYS A 36 7.89 12.33 -11.63
N GLY A 37 9.17 12.71 -11.53
CA GLY A 37 9.65 13.77 -10.63
C GLY A 37 9.21 13.64 -9.17
N LYS A 38 8.62 14.71 -8.62
CA LYS A 38 8.14 14.77 -7.24
C LYS A 38 7.07 13.72 -6.95
N HIS A 39 6.15 13.49 -7.88
CA HIS A 39 5.04 12.55 -7.69
C HIS A 39 5.54 11.09 -7.53
N ARG A 40 6.48 10.65 -8.37
CA ARG A 40 7.11 9.32 -8.21
C ARG A 40 7.76 9.16 -6.84
N ARG A 41 8.51 10.18 -6.39
CA ARG A 41 9.16 10.17 -5.06
C ARG A 41 8.14 10.12 -3.92
N SER A 42 7.03 10.85 -4.05
CA SER A 42 5.94 10.83 -3.07
C SER A 42 5.32 9.43 -2.96
N VAL A 43 4.97 8.81 -4.09
CA VAL A 43 4.36 7.47 -4.11
C VAL A 43 5.32 6.41 -3.59
N ALA A 44 6.58 6.44 -4.02
CA ALA A 44 7.61 5.54 -3.51
C ALA A 44 7.75 5.65 -1.98
N ALA A 45 7.76 6.87 -1.44
CA ALA A 45 7.82 7.08 0.00
C ALA A 45 6.60 6.50 0.72
N VAL A 46 5.38 6.71 0.21
CA VAL A 46 4.16 6.14 0.80
C VAL A 46 4.26 4.61 0.85
N ILE A 47 4.68 3.96 -0.24
CA ILE A 47 4.85 2.51 -0.29
C ILE A 47 5.89 2.06 0.74
N MET A 48 7.07 2.66 0.75
CA MET A 48 8.14 2.30 1.68
C MET A 48 7.72 2.40 3.15
N TYR A 49 7.10 3.51 3.54
CA TYR A 49 6.67 3.73 4.93
C TYR A 49 5.51 2.80 5.33
N THR A 50 4.63 2.46 4.39
CA THR A 50 3.55 1.49 4.61
C THR A 50 4.12 0.10 4.84
N THR A 51 4.96 -0.39 3.92
CA THR A 51 5.59 -1.72 4.02
C THR A 51 6.44 -1.83 5.28
N TRP A 52 7.22 -0.80 5.60
CA TRP A 52 8.04 -0.77 6.81
C TRP A 52 7.20 -0.87 8.10
N ASN A 53 6.11 -0.12 8.20
CA ASN A 53 5.25 -0.15 9.39
C ASN A 53 4.49 -1.47 9.53
N ILE A 54 4.05 -2.07 8.43
CA ILE A 54 3.44 -3.41 8.44
C ILE A 54 4.46 -4.44 8.96
N TRP A 55 5.70 -4.39 8.47
CA TRP A 55 6.77 -5.27 8.94
C TRP A 55 7.06 -5.06 10.43
N LYS A 56 7.16 -3.81 10.89
CA LYS A 56 7.34 -3.49 12.31
C LYS A 56 6.18 -4.00 13.17
N GLU A 57 4.93 -3.90 12.70
CA GLU A 57 3.78 -4.44 13.42
C GLU A 57 3.91 -5.95 13.57
N ARG A 58 4.16 -6.67 12.47
CA ARG A 58 4.33 -8.12 12.48
C ARG A 58 5.41 -8.53 13.49
N ASN A 59 6.55 -7.83 13.49
CA ASN A 59 7.62 -8.11 14.44
C ASN A 59 7.19 -7.87 15.88
N ARG A 60 6.54 -6.75 16.16
CA ARG A 60 6.02 -6.45 17.50
C ARG A 60 5.03 -7.50 17.99
N ARG A 61 4.17 -7.99 17.10
CA ARG A 61 3.21 -9.05 17.39
C ARG A 61 3.89 -10.37 17.76
N ILE A 62 4.98 -10.72 17.06
CA ILE A 62 5.69 -11.98 17.25
C ILE A 62 6.64 -11.91 18.46
N PHE A 63 7.41 -10.83 18.59
CA PHE A 63 8.49 -10.73 19.56
C PHE A 63 8.07 -10.08 20.88
N ASP A 64 7.12 -9.14 20.84
CA ASP A 64 6.69 -8.38 22.03
C ASP A 64 5.30 -8.82 22.52
N SER A 65 4.66 -9.79 21.85
CA SER A 65 3.27 -10.20 22.10
C SER A 65 2.27 -9.02 22.11
N ASN A 66 2.59 -7.94 21.39
CA ASN A 66 1.82 -6.72 21.38
C ASN A 66 1.35 -6.41 19.96
N SER A 67 0.06 -6.13 19.80
CA SER A 67 -0.58 -5.92 18.51
C SER A 67 -1.39 -4.65 18.44
N MET A 68 -1.36 -4.01 17.28
CA MET A 68 -2.29 -2.93 16.94
C MET A 68 -3.48 -3.46 16.15
N THR A 69 -4.60 -2.74 16.23
CA THR A 69 -5.68 -2.90 15.24
C THR A 69 -5.25 -2.33 13.89
N ALA A 70 -5.89 -2.76 12.81
CA ALA A 70 -5.61 -2.21 11.47
C ALA A 70 -5.80 -0.68 11.42
N VAL A 71 -6.81 -0.15 12.11
CA VAL A 71 -7.07 1.29 12.18
C VAL A 71 -5.92 2.03 12.87
N GLN A 72 -5.44 1.50 14.00
CA GLN A 72 -4.31 2.08 14.72
C GLN A 72 -3.03 2.06 13.88
N LEU A 73 -2.79 0.98 13.14
CA LEU A 73 -1.65 0.87 12.24
C LEU A 73 -1.73 1.88 11.07
N VAL A 74 -2.91 2.06 10.48
CA VAL A 74 -3.12 3.06 9.42
C VAL A 74 -2.85 4.47 9.93
N HIS A 75 -3.35 4.82 11.12
CA HIS A 75 -3.05 6.12 11.74
C HIS A 75 -1.54 6.30 12.00
N LEU A 76 -0.85 5.25 12.45
CA LEU A 76 0.60 5.30 12.65
C LEU A 76 1.35 5.54 11.31
N ILE A 77 0.96 4.85 10.25
CA ILE A 77 1.54 5.03 8.91
C ILE A 77 1.32 6.46 8.41
N GLN A 78 0.11 6.99 8.56
CA GLN A 78 -0.21 8.36 8.19
C GLN A 78 0.67 9.36 8.94
N ASN A 79 0.83 9.19 10.26
CA ASN A 79 1.69 10.04 11.08
C ASN A 79 3.17 9.98 10.66
N ASP A 80 3.71 8.79 10.40
CA ASP A 80 5.09 8.64 9.92
C ASP A 80 5.31 9.30 8.56
N ILE A 81 4.34 9.17 7.64
CA ILE A 81 4.38 9.84 6.34
C ILE A 81 4.33 11.36 6.54
N LEU A 82 3.42 11.87 7.37
CA LEU A 82 3.30 13.30 7.69
C LEU A 82 4.58 13.86 8.30
N LEU A 83 5.17 13.14 9.26
CA LEU A 83 6.45 13.51 9.87
C LEU A 83 7.57 13.61 8.82
N ARG A 84 7.62 12.67 7.86
CA ARG A 84 8.54 12.78 6.73
C ARG A 84 8.27 14.03 5.88
N ARG A 85 7.00 14.39 5.67
CA ARG A 85 6.64 15.61 4.90
C ARG A 85 7.14 16.86 5.60
N THR A 86 6.98 16.95 6.91
CA THR A 86 7.39 18.13 7.68
C THR A 86 8.93 18.21 7.78
N ALA A 87 9.62 17.08 7.93
CA ALA A 87 11.08 17.05 8.02
C ALA A 87 11.81 17.30 6.69
N CYS A 88 11.27 16.80 5.56
CA CYS A 88 11.94 16.84 4.25
C CYS A 88 11.31 17.80 3.22
N GLY A 89 10.29 18.55 3.61
CA GLY A 89 9.50 19.39 2.71
C GLY A 89 8.38 18.63 1.99
N THR A 90 7.30 19.35 1.66
CA THR A 90 6.01 18.79 1.23
C THR A 90 6.12 17.93 -0.05
N PRO A 91 5.78 16.62 0.00
CA PRO A 91 5.59 15.82 -1.21
C PRO A 91 4.33 16.31 -1.94
N PHE A 92 4.52 16.71 -3.19
CA PHE A 92 3.39 16.96 -4.08
C PHE A 92 2.72 15.61 -4.39
N ILE A 93 1.52 15.40 -3.85
CA ILE A 93 0.58 14.36 -4.27
C ILE A 93 -0.49 15.10 -5.03
N ARG A 94 -0.67 14.78 -6.31
CA ARG A 94 -1.77 15.34 -7.09
C ARG A 94 -3.05 14.67 -6.57
N GLU A 95 -3.87 15.43 -5.87
CA GLU A 95 -5.24 15.03 -5.56
C GLU A 95 -6.07 15.46 -6.77
N ASP A 96 -6.32 14.52 -7.69
CA ASP A 96 -7.35 14.75 -8.70
C ASP A 96 -8.72 14.64 -7.98
N PRO A 97 -9.65 15.60 -8.14
CA PRO A 97 -10.93 15.55 -7.46
C PRO A 97 -11.68 14.30 -7.89
N ILE A 98 -12.21 13.55 -6.92
CA ILE A 98 -13.22 12.53 -7.19
C ILE A 98 -14.44 13.30 -7.69
N VAL A 99 -14.62 13.35 -9.01
CA VAL A 99 -15.81 13.91 -9.64
C VAL A 99 -17.02 13.11 -9.15
N SER A 100 -17.99 13.81 -8.56
CA SER A 100 -19.30 13.29 -8.13
C SER A 100 -20.17 12.87 -9.30
#